data_AF-A0A0G1JB33-F1
#
_entry.id   AF-A0A0G1JB33-F1
#
_cell.length_a   1.000
_cell.length_b   1.000
_cell.length_c   1.000
_cell.angle_alpha   90.00
_cell.angle_beta   90.00
_cell.angle_gamma   90.00
#
_symmetry.space_group_name_H-M   'P 1'
#
loop_
_entity.id
_entity.type
_entity.pdbx_description
1 polymer ?
#
loop_
_entity_poly.entity_id
_entity_poly.type
_entity_poly.pdbx_seq_one_letter_code
_entity_poly.pdbx_strand_id
1 'polypeptide(L)'
;MKAELITKNHLVTRLPRRGSGLMEVIIAVAILALGLSSAILLAFANQSLKISSVTNNEALGKAEGLIEKARADARKDFYSLASVAPFADDIYTNQLDVVEIDIFNKEVTSRVSWTGEHGQPLFIDLITHLTDPVSAAGGDTCSPLLVGDWTAPQDYTSGYGYYDFISPNGTSGVDAFNKKAYLTSDITGKDNFYIIDVSNPKPPPSINPKLPKLGSLEADYALTDVRVAGQFAFVTTMSQLYELFVIDISDPTNLDYSHIVKKFDVKSPGFTGYGNTIFYSKKKLYVGMTKSTGHEFYVVDVSDPLSPVVEDSFETGTSINQIIVKDDLAYLAGALDNQVWIVDVSDPTDIYQTNPAQQTFVDPSGTQDWSGQSIALSGTDLYLGRIYDVGDNGPELYVLDADDLSQPPVDSLTQTKQDGVSRMVIRENLIFMSNTKHNDGFQIWDRNTLTRHDITPLNVEESSTSGMDCEGNYIYLGERSGRALQIIGPS
;
A
#
# COMPACT_ATOMS: atom_id res chain seq x y z
N MET A 1 15.01 -107.08 58.65
CA MET A 1 15.20 -105.66 58.98
C MET A 1 14.10 -104.89 58.23
N LYS A 2 13.34 -104.05 58.93
CA LYS A 2 12.08 -103.40 58.51
C LYS A 2 12.19 -102.58 57.21
N ALA A 3 11.11 -102.56 56.42
CA ALA A 3 10.36 -101.34 56.06
C ALA A 3 9.07 -101.66 55.26
N GLU A 4 7.99 -100.96 55.60
CA GLU A 4 6.64 -100.99 55.03
C GLU A 4 6.56 -100.31 53.66
N LEU A 5 5.50 -100.57 52.87
CA LEU A 5 4.49 -99.54 52.52
C LEU A 5 3.27 -100.15 51.78
N ILE A 6 2.10 -99.60 52.12
CA ILE A 6 0.74 -99.96 51.69
C ILE A 6 0.37 -99.16 50.43
N THR A 7 -0.41 -99.71 49.48
CA THR A 7 -1.74 -99.19 49.03
C THR A 7 -2.31 -99.88 47.77
N LYS A 8 -3.65 -99.98 47.77
CA LYS A 8 -4.57 -100.63 46.80
C LYS A 8 -4.55 -100.01 45.40
N ASN A 9 -4.59 -100.85 44.36
CA ASN A 9 -4.87 -100.45 42.97
C ASN A 9 -6.36 -100.63 42.62
N HIS A 10 -6.98 -99.57 42.14
CA HIS A 10 -8.26 -99.58 41.42
C HIS A 10 -8.01 -99.75 39.91
N LEU A 11 -8.74 -100.68 39.29
CA LEU A 11 -8.75 -100.94 37.85
C LEU A 11 -9.47 -99.82 37.08
N VAL A 12 -8.82 -99.25 36.06
CA VAL A 12 -9.45 -98.41 35.03
C VAL A 12 -9.20 -99.06 33.67
N THR A 13 -10.30 -99.38 32.98
CA THR A 13 -10.34 -99.98 31.63
C THR A 13 -10.01 -98.94 30.55
N ARG A 14 -9.09 -99.27 29.62
CA ARG A 14 -8.80 -98.47 28.42
C ARG A 14 -9.70 -98.91 27.26
N LEU A 15 -10.42 -97.97 26.66
CA LEU A 15 -11.04 -98.10 25.32
C LEU A 15 -10.09 -97.55 24.24
N PRO A 16 -10.05 -98.15 23.03
CA PRO A 16 -9.12 -97.74 21.98
C PRO A 16 -9.68 -96.53 21.19
N ARG A 17 -8.89 -95.46 21.08
CA ARG A 17 -9.15 -94.33 20.16
C ARG A 17 -8.70 -94.71 18.74
N ARG A 18 -9.63 -94.81 17.80
CA ARG A 18 -9.37 -94.64 16.36
C ARG A 18 -10.35 -93.60 15.82
N GLY A 19 -9.84 -92.52 15.22
CA GLY A 19 -10.63 -91.63 14.35
C GLY A 19 -10.54 -90.09 14.51
N SER A 20 -9.54 -89.47 15.16
CA SER A 20 -9.53 -87.99 15.36
C SER A 20 -8.53 -87.17 14.51
N GLY A 21 -7.49 -87.78 13.95
CA GLY A 21 -6.36 -87.02 13.38
C GLY A 21 -6.70 -86.15 12.16
N LEU A 22 -7.63 -86.57 11.31
CA LEU A 22 -7.97 -85.83 10.09
C LEU A 22 -8.85 -84.61 10.38
N MET A 23 -9.73 -84.71 11.38
CA MET A 23 -10.58 -83.59 11.84
C MET A 23 -9.75 -82.52 12.57
N GLU A 24 -8.83 -82.94 13.44
CA GLU A 24 -7.91 -82.04 14.14
C GLU A 24 -6.99 -81.29 13.17
N VAL A 25 -6.49 -81.96 12.12
CA VAL A 25 -5.68 -81.33 11.07
C VAL A 25 -6.50 -80.32 10.26
N ILE A 26 -7.75 -80.64 9.89
CA ILE A 26 -8.63 -79.70 9.17
C ILE A 26 -8.95 -78.47 10.03
N ILE A 27 -9.26 -78.65 11.31
CA ILE A 27 -9.53 -77.55 12.24
C ILE A 27 -8.26 -76.70 12.43
N ALA A 28 -7.09 -77.32 12.59
CA ALA A 28 -5.82 -76.60 12.72
C ALA A 28 -5.52 -75.77 11.46
N VAL A 29 -5.68 -76.34 10.27
CA VAL A 29 -5.49 -75.63 8.99
C VAL A 29 -6.50 -74.49 8.83
N ALA A 30 -7.77 -74.69 9.22
CA ALA A 30 -8.78 -73.63 9.16
C ALA A 30 -8.44 -72.45 10.10
N ILE A 31 -8.01 -72.74 11.33
CA ILE A 31 -7.56 -71.70 12.28
C ILE A 31 -6.32 -70.97 11.75
N LEU A 32 -5.36 -71.71 11.19
CA LEU A 32 -4.14 -71.15 10.62
C LEU A 32 -4.44 -70.27 9.40
N ALA A 33 -5.36 -70.69 8.53
CA ALA A 33 -5.80 -69.92 7.38
C ALA A 33 -6.55 -68.64 7.80
N LEU A 34 -7.42 -68.71 8.80
CA LEU A 34 -8.10 -67.54 9.36
C LEU A 34 -7.12 -66.57 10.05
N GLY A 35 -6.15 -67.10 10.79
CA GLY A 35 -5.08 -66.33 11.44
C GLY A 35 -4.11 -65.68 10.46
N LEU A 36 -3.75 -66.37 9.38
CA LEU A 36 -2.95 -65.81 8.28
C LEU A 36 -3.72 -64.71 7.56
N SER A 37 -5.00 -64.94 7.24
CA SER A 37 -5.83 -63.96 6.55
C SER A 37 -6.00 -62.68 7.37
N SER A 38 -6.25 -62.81 8.67
CA SER A 38 -6.35 -61.64 9.57
C SER A 38 -5.02 -60.92 9.75
N ALA A 39 -3.90 -61.63 9.87
CA ALA A 39 -2.58 -61.02 9.96
C ALA A 39 -2.19 -60.27 8.68
N ILE A 40 -2.53 -60.83 7.51
CA ILE A 40 -2.30 -60.20 6.21
C ILE A 40 -3.13 -58.91 6.09
N LEU A 41 -4.43 -58.96 6.41
CA LEU A 41 -5.30 -57.78 6.42
C LEU A 41 -4.76 -56.69 7.35
N LEU A 42 -4.33 -57.05 8.55
CA LEU A 42 -3.77 -56.10 9.53
C LEU A 42 -2.45 -55.47 9.04
N ALA A 43 -1.58 -56.27 8.42
CA ALA A 43 -0.29 -55.79 7.91
C ALA A 43 -0.49 -54.77 6.78
N PHE A 44 -1.36 -55.07 5.80
CA PHE A 44 -1.65 -54.14 4.70
C PHE A 44 -2.41 -52.90 5.16
N ALA A 45 -3.35 -53.04 6.11
CA ALA A 45 -4.05 -51.89 6.70
C ALA A 45 -3.07 -50.93 7.40
N ASN A 46 -2.12 -51.45 8.17
CA ASN A 46 -1.10 -50.63 8.83
C ASN A 46 -0.16 -49.94 7.83
N GLN A 47 0.18 -50.59 6.71
CA GLN A 47 0.99 -49.98 5.65
C GLN A 47 0.23 -48.84 4.95
N SER A 48 -1.03 -49.05 4.57
CA SER A 48 -1.89 -48.03 3.95
C SER A 48 -2.10 -46.82 4.88
N LEU A 49 -2.34 -47.05 6.18
CA LEU A 49 -2.43 -45.98 7.18
C LEU A 49 -1.14 -45.18 7.30
N LYS A 50 0.02 -45.85 7.29
CA LYS A 50 1.32 -45.18 7.37
C LYS A 50 1.58 -44.32 6.12
N ILE A 51 1.30 -44.85 4.94
CA ILE A 51 1.44 -44.09 3.68
C ILE A 51 0.51 -42.88 3.72
N SER A 52 -0.78 -43.07 4.03
CA SER A 52 -1.76 -42.00 4.13
C SER A 52 -1.34 -40.92 5.13
N SER A 53 -0.80 -41.31 6.30
CA SER A 53 -0.29 -40.35 7.28
C SER A 53 0.92 -39.56 6.76
N VAL A 54 1.85 -40.20 6.06
CA VAL A 54 3.02 -39.53 5.48
C VAL A 54 2.57 -38.58 4.36
N THR A 55 1.72 -39.04 3.46
CA THR A 55 1.18 -38.24 2.35
C THR A 55 0.37 -37.05 2.84
N ASN A 56 -0.43 -37.21 3.90
CA ASN A 56 -1.16 -36.10 4.53
C ASN A 56 -0.22 -35.08 5.18
N ASN A 57 0.80 -35.55 5.92
CA ASN A 57 1.75 -34.66 6.57
C ASN A 57 2.61 -33.89 5.56
N GLU A 58 2.99 -34.53 4.45
CA GLU A 58 3.69 -33.87 3.37
C GLU A 58 2.79 -32.86 2.64
N ALA A 59 1.53 -33.19 2.38
CA ALA A 59 0.55 -32.25 1.82
C ALA A 59 0.37 -31.02 2.74
N LEU A 60 0.31 -31.23 4.05
CA LEU A 60 0.22 -30.16 5.04
C LEU A 60 1.47 -29.28 4.98
N GLY A 61 2.67 -29.86 4.98
CA GLY A 61 3.92 -29.10 4.87
C GLY A 61 4.04 -28.31 3.56
N LYS A 62 3.54 -28.85 2.44
CA LYS A 62 3.45 -28.12 1.17
C LYS A 62 2.48 -26.93 1.27
N ALA A 63 1.31 -27.13 1.90
CA ALA A 63 0.34 -26.06 2.11
C ALA A 63 0.89 -24.96 3.03
N GLU A 64 1.58 -25.33 4.11
CA GLU A 64 2.26 -24.38 5.01
C GLU A 64 3.35 -23.60 4.27
N GLY A 65 4.15 -24.26 3.43
CA GLY A 65 5.18 -23.62 2.63
C GLY A 65 4.63 -22.58 1.65
N LEU A 66 3.46 -22.84 1.04
CA LEU A 66 2.77 -21.87 0.18
C LEU A 66 2.29 -20.65 0.97
N ILE A 67 1.75 -20.85 2.18
CA ILE A 67 1.36 -19.74 3.06
C ILE A 67 2.57 -18.91 3.49
N GLU A 68 3.67 -19.54 3.91
CA GLU A 68 4.86 -18.81 4.34
C GLU A 68 5.49 -18.03 3.19
N LYS A 69 5.46 -18.58 1.97
CA LYS A 69 5.85 -17.84 0.78
C LYS A 69 4.93 -16.64 0.54
N ALA A 70 3.61 -16.83 0.58
CA ALA A 70 2.66 -15.74 0.42
C ALA A 70 2.85 -14.63 1.48
N ARG A 71 3.14 -15.00 2.74
CA ARG A 71 3.49 -14.05 3.82
C ARG A 71 4.79 -13.29 3.53
N ALA A 72 5.79 -13.95 2.96
CA ALA A 72 7.05 -13.30 2.59
C ALA A 72 6.85 -12.34 1.42
N ASP A 73 6.15 -12.78 0.36
CA ASP A 73 5.84 -11.98 -0.82
C ASP A 73 4.98 -10.76 -0.43
N ALA A 74 3.98 -10.93 0.44
CA ALA A 74 3.14 -9.84 0.94
C ALA A 74 3.91 -8.80 1.77
N ARG A 75 4.94 -9.21 2.52
CA ARG A 75 5.82 -8.28 3.26
C ARG A 75 6.72 -7.48 2.32
N LYS A 76 6.99 -7.99 1.13
CA LYS A 76 7.78 -7.31 0.11
C LYS A 76 6.91 -6.34 -0.70
N ASP A 77 5.75 -6.81 -1.15
CA ASP A 77 4.78 -6.02 -1.91
C ASP A 77 3.38 -6.65 -1.71
N PHE A 78 2.64 -6.06 -0.77
CA PHE A 78 1.32 -6.53 -0.38
C PHE A 78 0.33 -6.51 -1.55
N TYR A 79 0.37 -5.47 -2.37
CA TYR A 79 -0.61 -5.23 -3.43
C TYR A 79 -0.39 -6.14 -4.64
N SER A 80 0.86 -6.46 -4.99
CA SER A 80 1.19 -7.37 -6.09
C SER A 80 0.86 -8.85 -5.80
N LEU A 81 0.61 -9.21 -4.55
CA LEU A 81 0.25 -10.59 -4.18
C LEU A 81 -1.05 -11.02 -4.89
N ALA A 82 -0.94 -12.03 -5.74
CA ALA A 82 -2.03 -12.55 -6.57
C ALA A 82 -2.17 -14.08 -6.47
N SER A 83 -3.34 -14.60 -6.88
CA SER A 83 -3.59 -16.04 -6.96
C SER A 83 -2.61 -16.74 -7.91
N VAL A 84 -2.20 -17.95 -7.54
CA VAL A 84 -1.33 -18.82 -8.33
C VAL A 84 -2.17 -19.97 -8.86
N ALA A 85 -2.22 -20.11 -10.18
CA ALA A 85 -2.95 -21.18 -10.85
C ALA A 85 -2.44 -22.57 -10.42
N PRO A 86 -3.30 -23.62 -10.43
CA PRO A 86 -2.91 -24.95 -10.01
C PRO A 86 -1.69 -25.49 -10.77
N PHE A 87 -0.71 -26.01 -10.05
CA PHE A 87 0.50 -26.61 -10.62
C PHE A 87 0.84 -27.94 -9.96
N ALA A 88 1.40 -28.85 -10.76
CA ALA A 88 1.77 -30.18 -10.30
C ALA A 88 3.10 -30.17 -9.52
N ASP A 89 3.15 -30.93 -8.44
CA ASP A 89 4.32 -31.19 -7.61
C ASP A 89 4.26 -32.65 -7.16
N ASP A 90 4.86 -33.52 -7.98
CA ASP A 90 4.79 -34.98 -7.87
C ASP A 90 3.34 -35.50 -7.86
N ILE A 91 2.90 -36.12 -6.76
CA ILE A 91 1.52 -36.63 -6.60
C ILE A 91 0.52 -35.54 -6.21
N TYR A 92 1.00 -34.33 -5.93
CA TYR A 92 0.20 -33.21 -5.46
C TYR A 92 -0.09 -32.21 -6.57
N THR A 93 -1.20 -31.49 -6.42
CA THR A 93 -1.55 -30.30 -7.17
C THR A 93 -1.71 -29.16 -6.18
N ASN A 94 -0.80 -28.20 -6.27
CA ASN A 94 -0.70 -27.04 -5.40
C ASN A 94 -1.42 -25.85 -6.05
N GLN A 95 -2.11 -25.05 -5.25
CA GLN A 95 -2.79 -23.83 -5.69
C GLN A 95 -2.77 -22.81 -4.55
N LEU A 96 -2.65 -21.53 -4.91
CA LEU A 96 -2.82 -20.41 -3.99
C LEU A 96 -3.96 -19.54 -4.49
N ASP A 97 -4.98 -19.32 -3.68
CA ASP A 97 -6.05 -18.38 -3.98
C ASP A 97 -5.95 -17.17 -3.05
N VAL A 98 -5.96 -15.97 -3.62
CA VAL A 98 -5.82 -14.70 -2.90
C VAL A 98 -7.06 -13.87 -3.19
N VAL A 99 -7.84 -13.61 -2.16
CA VAL A 99 -9.07 -12.81 -2.22
C VAL A 99 -8.84 -11.53 -1.43
N GLU A 100 -9.01 -10.38 -2.09
CA GLU A 100 -8.99 -9.10 -1.41
C GLU A 100 -10.29 -8.90 -0.63
N ILE A 101 -10.18 -8.70 0.69
CA ILE A 101 -11.31 -8.37 1.57
C ILE A 101 -11.51 -6.84 1.53
N ASP A 102 -10.42 -6.11 1.70
CA ASP A 102 -10.31 -4.67 1.53
C ASP A 102 -8.87 -4.30 1.13
N ILE A 103 -8.61 -3.01 0.89
CA ILE A 103 -7.33 -2.51 0.39
C ILE A 103 -6.12 -2.80 1.31
N PHE A 104 -6.36 -3.17 2.57
CA PHE A 104 -5.32 -3.52 3.53
C PHE A 104 -5.34 -4.98 3.96
N ASN A 105 -6.37 -5.75 3.59
CA ASN A 105 -6.59 -7.11 4.06
C ASN A 105 -6.86 -8.09 2.92
N LYS A 106 -6.06 -9.15 2.85
CA LYS A 106 -6.22 -10.26 1.89
C LYS A 106 -6.45 -11.57 2.64
N GLU A 107 -7.41 -12.37 2.19
CA GLU A 107 -7.53 -13.79 2.55
C GLU A 107 -6.72 -14.62 1.58
N VAL A 108 -5.86 -15.49 2.09
CA VAL A 108 -5.02 -16.38 1.30
C VAL A 108 -5.35 -17.81 1.66
N THR A 109 -5.84 -18.55 0.67
CA THR A 109 -6.14 -19.98 0.77
C THR A 109 -5.10 -20.77 0.00
N SER A 110 -4.26 -21.53 0.72
CA SER A 110 -3.38 -22.52 0.12
C SER A 110 -4.10 -23.85 0.04
N ARG A 111 -4.32 -24.35 -1.18
CA ARG A 111 -4.92 -25.66 -1.45
C ARG A 111 -3.90 -26.62 -2.01
N VAL A 112 -3.74 -27.76 -1.36
CA VAL A 112 -2.94 -28.90 -1.85
C VAL A 112 -3.87 -30.09 -2.01
N SER A 113 -3.98 -30.59 -3.23
CA SER A 113 -4.85 -31.72 -3.57
C SER A 113 -4.07 -32.89 -4.15
N TRP A 114 -4.50 -34.11 -3.90
CA TRP A 114 -3.90 -35.33 -4.45
C TRP A 114 -4.97 -36.44 -4.56
N THR A 115 -4.61 -37.53 -5.22
CA THR A 115 -5.48 -38.69 -5.35
C THR A 115 -5.08 -39.76 -4.35
N GLY A 116 -5.97 -40.10 -3.41
CA GLY A 116 -5.79 -41.16 -2.42
C GLY A 116 -6.02 -42.56 -2.99
N GLU A 117 -5.91 -43.57 -2.12
CA GLU A 117 -6.21 -44.95 -2.49
C GLU A 117 -7.62 -45.09 -3.07
N HIS A 118 -7.78 -45.90 -4.11
CA HIS A 118 -9.04 -46.11 -4.85
C HIS A 118 -9.56 -44.90 -5.63
N GLY A 119 -8.69 -43.93 -5.96
CA GLY A 119 -9.07 -42.79 -6.81
C GLY A 119 -9.86 -41.71 -6.07
N GLN A 120 -9.82 -41.68 -4.73
CA GLN A 120 -10.51 -40.67 -3.93
C GLN A 120 -9.78 -39.32 -4.04
N PRO A 121 -10.45 -38.22 -4.40
CA PRO A 121 -9.85 -36.91 -4.34
C PRO A 121 -9.71 -36.46 -2.88
N LEU A 122 -8.49 -36.10 -2.48
CA LEU A 122 -8.16 -35.59 -1.16
C LEU A 122 -7.54 -34.20 -1.29
N PHE A 123 -7.75 -33.35 -0.29
CA PHE A 123 -7.16 -32.02 -0.26
C PHE A 123 -6.96 -31.51 1.17
N ILE A 124 -6.05 -30.56 1.31
CA ILE A 124 -5.84 -29.74 2.50
C ILE A 124 -5.96 -28.28 2.06
N ASP A 125 -6.83 -27.55 2.74
CA ASP A 125 -6.93 -26.10 2.63
C ASP A 125 -6.41 -25.49 3.93
N LEU A 126 -5.43 -24.59 3.81
CA LEU A 126 -5.02 -23.70 4.89
C LEU A 126 -5.40 -22.29 4.50
N ILE A 127 -6.01 -21.56 5.44
CA ILE A 127 -6.47 -20.19 5.24
C ILE A 127 -5.72 -19.29 6.22
N THR A 128 -5.18 -18.18 5.72
CA THR A 128 -4.61 -17.11 6.53
C THR A 128 -5.15 -15.77 6.08
N HIS A 129 -5.22 -14.82 7.00
CA HIS A 129 -5.42 -13.40 6.65
C HIS A 129 -4.07 -12.69 6.70
N LEU A 130 -3.81 -11.86 5.70
CA LEU A 130 -2.65 -10.99 5.61
C LEU A 130 -3.12 -9.55 5.65
N THR A 131 -2.40 -8.72 6.41
CA THR A 131 -2.70 -7.29 6.57
C THR A 131 -1.45 -6.48 6.26
N ASP A 132 -1.61 -5.33 5.60
CA ASP A 132 -0.58 -4.28 5.54
C ASP A 132 -0.84 -3.24 6.65
N PRO A 133 -0.21 -3.39 7.84
CA PRO A 133 -0.45 -2.48 8.95
C PRO A 133 0.19 -1.11 8.75
N VAL A 134 1.15 -0.95 7.82
CA VAL A 134 1.83 0.33 7.60
C VAL A 134 0.92 1.24 6.79
N SER A 135 0.43 0.76 5.65
CA SER A 135 -0.49 1.51 4.80
C SER A 135 -1.83 1.73 5.51
N ALA A 136 -2.34 0.73 6.24
CA ALA A 136 -3.56 0.87 7.05
C ALA A 136 -3.46 1.94 8.16
N ALA A 137 -2.24 2.28 8.60
CA ALA A 137 -2.04 3.31 9.61
C ALA A 137 -1.96 4.72 9.02
N GLY A 138 -1.85 4.91 7.70
CA GLY A 138 -1.80 6.22 7.03
C GLY A 138 -0.82 6.34 5.86
N GLY A 139 -0.66 5.27 5.08
CA GLY A 139 0.20 5.27 3.89
C GLY A 139 -0.57 5.54 2.60
N ASP A 140 0.18 5.64 1.51
CA ASP A 140 -0.35 5.73 0.16
C ASP A 140 -1.24 4.50 -0.17
N THR A 141 -2.44 4.73 -0.70
CA THR A 141 -3.42 3.67 -1.03
C THR A 141 -3.53 3.40 -2.54
N CYS A 142 -2.61 3.96 -3.33
CA CYS A 142 -2.49 3.68 -4.74
C CYS A 142 -2.19 2.19 -5.01
N SER A 143 -3.02 1.52 -5.81
CA SER A 143 -2.66 0.18 -6.29
C SER A 143 -1.48 0.30 -7.28
N PRO A 144 -0.41 -0.49 -7.15
CA PRO A 144 0.64 -0.51 -8.16
C PRO A 144 0.14 -1.02 -9.50
N LEU A 145 -0.91 -1.87 -9.50
CA LEU A 145 -1.53 -2.44 -10.69
C LEU A 145 -2.62 -1.53 -11.24
N LEU A 146 -2.67 -1.40 -12.57
CA LEU A 146 -3.68 -0.66 -13.30
C LEU A 146 -4.62 -1.63 -14.03
N VAL A 147 -5.92 -1.31 -14.04
CA VAL A 147 -6.94 -2.08 -14.76
C VAL A 147 -7.67 -1.16 -15.74
N GLY A 148 -8.09 -1.68 -16.89
CA GLY A 148 -8.80 -0.91 -17.90
C GLY A 148 -7.86 -0.18 -18.88
N ASP A 149 -8.45 0.57 -19.81
CA ASP A 149 -7.70 1.31 -20.83
C ASP A 149 -7.42 2.75 -20.37
N TRP A 150 -6.15 3.01 -20.07
CA TRP A 150 -5.64 4.33 -19.67
C TRP A 150 -5.13 5.17 -20.83
N THR A 151 -5.26 4.70 -22.08
CA THR A 151 -4.97 5.53 -23.25
C THR A 151 -6.08 6.56 -23.51
N ALA A 152 -7.26 6.37 -22.92
CA ALA A 152 -8.40 7.27 -22.99
C ALA A 152 -8.98 7.54 -21.58
N PRO A 153 -8.28 8.30 -20.73
CA PRO A 153 -8.75 8.61 -19.39
C PRO A 153 -10.12 9.31 -19.41
N GLN A 154 -10.97 8.96 -18.45
CA GLN A 154 -12.35 9.41 -18.31
C GLN A 154 -12.57 10.20 -17.01
N ASP A 155 -13.50 11.15 -17.07
CA ASP A 155 -13.86 12.04 -15.95
C ASP A 155 -15.37 12.05 -15.66
N TYR A 156 -15.84 13.12 -15.01
CA TYR A 156 -17.24 13.33 -14.68
C TYR A 156 -18.20 13.28 -15.88
N THR A 157 -17.74 13.64 -17.09
CA THR A 157 -18.57 13.55 -18.31
C THR A 157 -18.87 12.09 -18.68
N SER A 158 -18.02 11.16 -18.23
CA SER A 158 -18.16 9.71 -18.39
C SER A 158 -18.74 9.03 -17.14
N GLY A 159 -19.25 9.82 -16.19
CA GLY A 159 -19.93 9.36 -14.99
C GLY A 159 -19.04 9.15 -13.77
N TYR A 160 -17.75 9.53 -13.82
CA TYR A 160 -16.91 9.54 -12.62
C TYR A 160 -17.32 10.63 -11.64
N GLY A 161 -17.10 10.38 -10.35
CA GLY A 161 -17.49 11.29 -9.29
C GLY A 161 -16.73 12.61 -9.30
N TYR A 162 -17.40 13.69 -8.93
CA TYR A 162 -16.74 14.96 -8.60
C TYR A 162 -17.37 15.59 -7.36
N TYR A 163 -16.61 16.42 -6.65
CA TYR A 163 -17.12 17.29 -5.60
C TYR A 163 -16.69 18.73 -5.87
N ASP A 164 -17.51 19.68 -5.46
CA ASP A 164 -17.20 21.09 -5.67
C ASP A 164 -17.59 21.94 -4.46
N PHE A 165 -16.71 22.89 -4.13
CA PHE A 165 -16.87 23.91 -3.12
C PHE A 165 -16.31 25.24 -3.64
N ILE A 166 -16.81 26.35 -3.11
CA ILE A 166 -16.44 27.69 -3.62
C ILE A 166 -15.13 28.16 -2.98
N SER A 167 -14.02 27.96 -3.69
CA SER A 167 -12.70 28.52 -3.36
C SER A 167 -12.09 29.21 -4.59
N PRO A 168 -11.50 30.42 -4.45
CA PRO A 168 -10.80 31.09 -5.56
C PRO A 168 -9.60 30.32 -6.12
N ASN A 169 -8.92 29.54 -5.27
CA ASN A 169 -7.73 28.77 -5.62
C ASN A 169 -7.98 27.25 -5.61
N GLY A 170 -9.22 26.81 -5.37
CA GLY A 170 -9.61 25.40 -5.34
C GLY A 170 -9.09 24.64 -4.13
N THR A 171 -8.77 23.36 -4.35
CA THR A 171 -8.25 22.44 -3.33
C THR A 171 -6.74 22.58 -3.19
N SER A 172 -6.20 22.92 -2.04
CA SER A 172 -4.75 23.05 -1.85
C SER A 172 -4.04 21.69 -1.70
N GLY A 173 -4.66 20.74 -1.01
CA GLY A 173 -4.19 19.37 -0.84
C GLY A 173 -5.30 18.33 -0.89
N VAL A 174 -4.98 17.15 -1.40
CA VAL A 174 -5.86 15.98 -1.54
C VAL A 174 -5.16 14.80 -0.91
N ASP A 175 -5.91 14.01 -0.15
CA ASP A 175 -5.49 12.69 0.35
C ASP A 175 -6.67 11.72 0.21
N ALA A 176 -6.46 10.59 -0.43
CA ALA A 176 -7.45 9.55 -0.65
C ALA A 176 -7.10 8.35 0.24
N PHE A 177 -7.99 8.05 1.18
CA PHE A 177 -7.75 7.02 2.17
C PHE A 177 -9.04 6.31 2.58
N ASN A 178 -9.04 4.99 2.41
CA ASN A 178 -10.11 4.07 2.76
C ASN A 178 -11.50 4.55 2.26
N LYS A 179 -11.63 4.77 0.95
CA LYS A 179 -12.86 5.17 0.26
C LYS A 179 -13.37 6.55 0.65
N LYS A 180 -12.50 7.40 1.18
CA LYS A 180 -12.77 8.82 1.47
C LYS A 180 -11.70 9.68 0.83
N ALA A 181 -12.09 10.86 0.36
CA ALA A 181 -11.17 11.89 -0.08
C ALA A 181 -11.22 13.07 0.89
N TYR A 182 -10.05 13.49 1.34
CA TYR A 182 -9.84 14.58 2.29
C TYR A 182 -9.26 15.76 1.54
N LEU A 183 -9.94 16.90 1.63
CA LEU A 183 -9.62 18.08 0.84
C LEU A 183 -9.33 19.25 1.77
N THR A 184 -8.29 19.99 1.44
CA THR A 184 -7.96 21.27 2.07
C THR A 184 -8.13 22.41 1.07
N SER A 185 -8.32 23.62 1.58
CA SER A 185 -8.43 24.83 0.77
C SER A 185 -7.76 25.99 1.51
N ASP A 186 -7.22 26.93 0.76
CA ASP A 186 -6.60 28.13 1.29
C ASP A 186 -7.60 29.25 1.62
N ILE A 187 -8.91 28.98 1.49
CA ILE A 187 -9.94 29.93 1.85
C ILE A 187 -10.06 30.11 3.38
N THR A 188 -10.29 31.35 3.81
CA THR A 188 -10.55 31.71 5.22
C THR A 188 -11.96 32.25 5.40
N GLY A 189 -12.56 32.08 6.59
CA GLY A 189 -13.91 32.58 6.88
C GLY A 189 -15.04 31.72 6.30
N LYS A 190 -14.71 30.50 5.87
CA LYS A 190 -15.59 29.45 5.35
C LYS A 190 -14.97 28.09 5.66
N ASP A 191 -15.78 27.03 5.53
CA ASP A 191 -15.28 25.67 5.48
C ASP A 191 -14.07 25.57 4.52
N ASN A 192 -12.99 24.97 4.99
CA ASN A 192 -11.75 24.82 4.24
C ASN A 192 -11.07 23.46 4.45
N PHE A 193 -11.69 22.60 5.26
CA PHE A 193 -11.41 21.16 5.32
C PHE A 193 -12.69 20.39 4.99
N TYR A 194 -12.60 19.39 4.11
CA TYR A 194 -13.75 18.60 3.65
C TYR A 194 -13.42 17.11 3.64
N ILE A 195 -14.40 16.27 3.98
CA ILE A 195 -14.35 14.82 3.81
C ILE A 195 -15.46 14.40 2.85
N ILE A 196 -15.07 13.77 1.75
CA ILE A 196 -15.95 13.34 0.66
C ILE A 196 -15.99 11.82 0.63
N ASP A 197 -17.20 11.26 0.48
CA ASP A 197 -17.39 9.83 0.27
C ASP A 197 -17.06 9.48 -1.19
N VAL A 198 -16.05 8.65 -1.40
CA VAL A 198 -15.62 8.17 -2.72
C VAL A 198 -15.75 6.65 -2.86
N SER A 199 -16.54 6.02 -1.99
CA SER A 199 -16.79 4.57 -2.00
C SER A 199 -17.42 4.06 -3.27
N ASN A 200 -18.16 4.92 -3.98
CA ASN A 200 -18.59 4.69 -5.34
C ASN A 200 -17.94 5.74 -6.27
N PRO A 201 -16.91 5.37 -7.06
CA PRO A 201 -16.23 6.28 -7.97
C PRO A 201 -17.11 6.70 -9.16
N LYS A 202 -18.23 6.01 -9.41
CA LYS A 202 -19.26 6.38 -10.40
C LYS A 202 -20.63 6.50 -9.72
N PRO A 203 -20.88 7.55 -8.92
CA PRO A 203 -22.12 7.69 -8.16
C PRO A 203 -23.36 7.84 -9.08
N PRO A 204 -24.55 7.37 -8.67
CA PRO A 204 -25.79 7.62 -9.42
C PRO A 204 -26.23 9.09 -9.28
N PRO A 205 -26.93 9.73 -10.26
CA PRO A 205 -27.25 9.34 -11.63
C PRO A 205 -26.44 10.18 -12.66
N SER A 206 -25.75 9.48 -13.56
CA SER A 206 -24.96 9.81 -14.78
C SER A 206 -25.06 11.19 -15.50
N ILE A 207 -25.95 12.10 -15.14
CA ILE A 207 -26.00 13.48 -15.67
C ILE A 207 -25.24 14.46 -14.76
N ASN A 208 -25.18 14.17 -13.46
CA ASN A 208 -24.40 14.95 -12.50
C ASN A 208 -23.87 14.01 -11.40
N PRO A 209 -22.71 13.38 -11.60
CA PRO A 209 -22.11 12.42 -10.65
C PRO A 209 -21.48 13.14 -9.45
N LYS A 210 -22.24 13.99 -8.75
CA LYS A 210 -21.74 14.69 -7.57
C LYS A 210 -21.58 13.72 -6.40
N LEU A 211 -20.40 13.70 -5.81
CA LEU A 211 -20.04 12.88 -4.66
C LEU A 211 -20.69 13.39 -3.37
N PRO A 212 -21.08 12.51 -2.43
CA PRO A 212 -21.60 12.93 -1.13
C PRO A 212 -20.52 13.57 -0.25
N LYS A 213 -20.81 14.72 0.36
CA LYS A 213 -20.00 15.25 1.47
C LYS A 213 -20.38 14.51 2.76
N LEU A 214 -19.38 13.97 3.46
CA LEU A 214 -19.54 13.39 4.80
C LEU A 214 -19.51 14.48 5.88
N GLY A 215 -18.54 15.38 5.79
CA GLY A 215 -18.41 16.50 6.71
C GLY A 215 -17.45 17.58 6.21
N SER A 216 -17.45 18.71 6.89
CA SER A 216 -16.54 19.82 6.64
C SER A 216 -16.42 20.69 7.88
N LEU A 217 -15.32 21.42 8.00
CA LEU A 217 -15.15 22.41 9.06
C LEU A 217 -14.41 23.64 8.54
N GLU A 218 -14.60 24.75 9.25
CA GLU A 218 -13.87 26.00 9.09
C GLU A 218 -12.71 26.05 10.08
N ALA A 219 -11.49 26.10 9.57
CA ALA A 219 -10.28 26.35 10.33
C ALA A 219 -9.98 27.86 10.41
N ASP A 220 -9.24 28.29 11.45
CA ASP A 220 -8.86 29.71 11.63
C ASP A 220 -7.96 30.26 10.52
N TYR A 221 -7.24 29.37 9.84
CA TYR A 221 -6.22 29.70 8.84
C TYR A 221 -6.48 28.95 7.55
N ALA A 222 -5.93 29.47 6.46
CA ALA A 222 -5.83 28.78 5.18
C ALA A 222 -5.05 27.46 5.35
N LEU A 223 -5.51 26.39 4.70
CA LEU A 223 -4.92 25.05 4.78
C LEU A 223 -4.14 24.78 3.50
N THR A 224 -2.99 24.10 3.59
CA THR A 224 -2.07 23.92 2.46
C THR A 224 -1.95 22.48 1.98
N ASP A 225 -1.92 21.51 2.88
CA ASP A 225 -1.82 20.08 2.54
C ASP A 225 -2.43 19.22 3.66
N VAL A 226 -2.82 17.97 3.33
CA VAL A 226 -3.43 17.02 4.27
C VAL A 226 -2.86 15.62 4.10
N ARG A 227 -2.64 14.90 5.20
CA ARG A 227 -2.42 13.45 5.21
C ARG A 227 -3.22 12.79 6.31
N VAL A 228 -3.84 11.65 6.01
CA VAL A 228 -4.66 10.90 6.95
C VAL A 228 -3.91 9.69 7.48
N ALA A 229 -3.99 9.50 8.79
CA ALA A 229 -3.43 8.34 9.46
C ALA A 229 -4.40 7.81 10.51
N GLY A 230 -5.00 6.64 10.22
CA GLY A 230 -6.02 6.03 11.06
C GLY A 230 -7.24 6.92 11.26
N GLN A 231 -7.41 7.47 12.47
CA GLN A 231 -8.54 8.31 12.85
C GLN A 231 -8.22 9.81 12.88
N PHE A 232 -7.04 10.22 12.42
CA PHE A 232 -6.64 11.62 12.42
C PHE A 232 -6.28 12.10 11.01
N ALA A 233 -6.66 13.34 10.71
CA ALA A 233 -6.11 14.07 9.57
C ALA A 233 -5.09 15.09 10.10
N PHE A 234 -3.91 15.07 9.51
CA PHE A 234 -2.82 16.01 9.78
C PHE A 234 -2.78 17.04 8.66
N VAL A 235 -2.96 18.31 9.03
CA VAL A 235 -3.18 19.38 8.06
C VAL A 235 -2.19 20.51 8.30
N THR A 236 -1.46 20.90 7.24
CA THR A 236 -0.59 22.07 7.30
C THR A 236 -1.38 23.35 7.05
N THR A 237 -0.93 24.46 7.66
CA THR A 237 -1.63 25.74 7.59
C THR A 237 -0.72 26.90 7.17
N MET A 238 -1.28 27.91 6.50
CA MET A 238 -0.63 29.19 6.25
C MET A 238 -0.67 30.10 7.48
N SER A 239 -0.23 29.59 8.62
CA SER A 239 -0.13 30.31 9.89
C SER A 239 1.33 30.40 10.32
N GLN A 240 1.69 31.51 10.97
CA GLN A 240 2.98 31.65 11.66
C GLN A 240 2.88 31.32 13.16
N LEU A 241 1.71 30.88 13.62
CA LEU A 241 1.47 30.51 15.01
C LEU A 241 1.33 28.99 15.19
N TYR A 242 0.70 28.32 14.22
CA TYR A 242 0.39 26.90 14.31
C TYR A 242 0.42 26.29 12.91
N GLU A 243 1.57 25.75 12.50
CA GLU A 243 1.78 25.27 11.14
C GLU A 243 1.14 23.90 10.89
N LEU A 244 0.76 23.20 11.95
CA LEU A 244 0.15 21.88 11.89
C LEU A 244 -1.11 21.81 12.77
N PHE A 245 -2.22 21.40 12.17
CA PHE A 245 -3.44 21.00 12.85
C PHE A 245 -3.59 19.48 12.85
N VAL A 246 -4.09 18.93 13.95
CA VAL A 246 -4.55 17.54 14.05
C VAL A 246 -6.06 17.56 14.22
N ILE A 247 -6.75 16.91 13.30
CA ILE A 247 -8.20 16.84 13.25
C ILE A 247 -8.63 15.40 13.54
N ASP A 248 -9.48 15.21 14.55
CA ASP A 248 -10.11 13.92 14.81
C ASP A 248 -11.22 13.69 13.78
N ILE A 249 -11.07 12.61 12.99
CA ILE A 249 -11.98 12.22 11.92
C ILE A 249 -12.63 10.85 12.19
N SER A 250 -12.61 10.40 13.45
CA SER A 250 -13.22 9.13 13.88
C SER A 250 -14.72 9.09 13.57
N ASP A 251 -15.42 10.20 13.77
CA ASP A 251 -16.74 10.46 13.20
C ASP A 251 -16.61 11.51 12.08
N PRO A 252 -16.63 11.09 10.80
CA PRO A 252 -16.52 12.03 9.68
C PRO A 252 -17.81 12.82 9.45
N THR A 253 -18.88 12.55 10.22
CA THR A 253 -20.17 13.22 10.09
C THR A 253 -20.27 14.37 11.09
N ASN A 254 -20.81 15.52 10.67
CA ASN A 254 -20.98 16.70 11.52
C ASN A 254 -19.69 17.26 12.15
N LEU A 255 -18.60 17.26 11.38
CA LEU A 255 -17.37 17.97 11.73
C LEU A 255 -17.66 19.44 12.07
N ASP A 256 -16.96 19.91 13.10
CA ASP A 256 -16.95 21.32 13.51
C ASP A 256 -15.58 21.69 14.06
N TYR A 257 -15.43 22.92 14.50
CA TYR A 257 -14.17 23.43 15.03
C TYR A 257 -13.60 22.63 16.22
N SER A 258 -14.44 21.98 17.02
CA SER A 258 -13.99 21.21 18.19
C SER A 258 -13.23 19.93 17.82
N HIS A 259 -13.34 19.50 16.57
CA HIS A 259 -12.60 18.36 16.03
C HIS A 259 -11.13 18.69 15.74
N ILE A 260 -10.75 19.97 15.72
CA ILE A 260 -9.34 20.38 15.74
C ILE A 260 -8.80 20.14 17.15
N VAL A 261 -8.40 18.89 17.41
CA VAL A 261 -7.95 18.42 18.74
C VAL A 261 -6.56 18.91 19.11
N LYS A 262 -5.75 19.32 18.11
CA LYS A 262 -4.43 19.92 18.34
C LYS A 262 -4.13 21.02 17.33
N LYS A 263 -3.56 22.11 17.84
CA LYS A 263 -2.84 23.12 17.08
C LYS A 263 -1.39 23.09 17.53
N PHE A 264 -0.48 22.85 16.60
CA PHE A 264 0.92 22.60 16.91
C PHE A 264 1.81 23.64 16.22
N ASP A 265 2.64 24.29 17.03
CA ASP A 265 3.71 25.18 16.59
C ASP A 265 4.91 24.28 16.28
N VAL A 266 5.17 24.05 14.99
CA VAL A 266 6.20 23.09 14.54
C VAL A 266 7.58 23.70 14.65
N LYS A 267 7.68 25.01 14.40
CA LYS A 267 8.95 25.71 14.29
C LYS A 267 9.47 26.18 15.64
N SER A 268 10.77 26.48 15.68
CA SER A 268 11.36 27.17 16.83
C SER A 268 10.88 28.63 16.95
N PRO A 269 10.80 29.20 18.17
CA PRO A 269 10.38 30.58 18.35
C PRO A 269 11.23 31.58 17.56
N GLY A 270 10.55 32.49 16.85
CA GLY A 270 11.20 33.57 16.08
C GLY A 270 11.29 33.31 14.57
N PHE A 271 10.94 32.12 14.09
CA PHE A 271 10.82 31.84 12.67
C PHE A 271 9.43 32.18 12.13
N THR A 272 9.35 32.59 10.85
CA THR A 272 8.13 33.13 10.23
C THR A 272 7.62 32.32 9.04
N GLY A 273 8.26 31.19 8.74
CA GLY A 273 7.75 30.23 7.76
C GLY A 273 6.44 29.61 8.22
N TYR A 274 5.66 29.12 7.26
CA TYR A 274 4.40 28.41 7.49
C TYR A 274 4.40 27.06 6.77
N GLY A 275 3.51 26.15 7.17
CA GLY A 275 3.42 24.80 6.60
C GLY A 275 2.99 24.84 5.14
N ASN A 276 3.74 24.16 4.28
CA ASN A 276 3.53 24.12 2.83
C ASN A 276 3.12 22.73 2.31
N THR A 277 3.74 21.67 2.83
CA THR A 277 3.43 20.29 2.46
C THR A 277 3.67 19.35 3.64
N ILE A 278 3.06 18.17 3.60
CA ILE A 278 3.21 17.17 4.65
C ILE A 278 3.23 15.76 4.10
N PHE A 279 4.03 14.89 4.72
CA PHE A 279 4.04 13.45 4.45
C PHE A 279 3.95 12.68 5.77
N TYR A 280 3.17 11.60 5.81
CA TYR A 280 3.09 10.71 6.96
C TYR A 280 3.80 9.39 6.64
N SER A 281 4.65 8.92 7.56
CA SER A 281 5.18 7.56 7.50
C SER A 281 5.60 7.08 8.89
N LYS A 282 5.29 5.82 9.22
CA LYS A 282 5.72 5.15 10.46
C LYS A 282 5.47 6.00 11.73
N LYS A 283 4.29 6.63 11.86
CA LYS A 283 3.90 7.52 12.98
C LYS A 283 4.69 8.81 13.09
N LYS A 284 5.34 9.23 12.00
CA LYS A 284 6.01 10.51 11.89
C LYS A 284 5.39 11.35 10.80
N LEU A 285 5.40 12.65 11.02
CA LEU A 285 5.12 13.64 10.01
C LEU A 285 6.41 14.29 9.56
N TYR A 286 6.56 14.41 8.26
CA TYR A 286 7.61 15.18 7.62
C TYR A 286 6.94 16.43 7.10
N VAL A 287 7.25 17.56 7.72
CA VAL A 287 6.60 18.85 7.45
C VAL A 287 7.55 19.72 6.66
N GLY A 288 7.12 20.13 5.48
CA GLY A 288 7.82 21.07 4.62
C GLY A 288 7.24 22.46 4.78
N MET A 289 8.11 23.46 4.88
CA MET A 289 7.73 24.84 5.16
C MET A 289 8.12 25.75 3.99
N THR A 290 7.54 26.95 3.99
CA THR A 290 8.02 28.03 3.13
C THR A 290 9.34 28.61 3.61
N LYS A 291 10.17 29.06 2.66
CA LYS A 291 11.47 29.68 2.94
C LYS A 291 11.33 30.84 3.93
N SER A 292 12.10 30.81 5.02
CA SER A 292 12.13 31.92 5.98
C SER A 292 13.52 32.11 6.60
N THR A 293 13.58 32.54 7.86
CA THR A 293 14.84 32.74 8.62
C THR A 293 15.21 31.54 9.49
N GLY A 294 14.64 30.37 9.23
CA GLY A 294 14.82 29.16 10.02
C GLY A 294 14.62 27.91 9.19
N HIS A 295 14.61 26.74 9.84
CA HIS A 295 14.57 25.46 9.14
C HIS A 295 13.28 25.31 8.32
N GLU A 296 13.38 24.66 7.16
CA GLU A 296 12.25 24.40 6.27
C GLU A 296 11.74 22.96 6.31
N PHE A 297 12.55 22.02 6.80
CA PHE A 297 12.17 20.62 6.96
C PHE A 297 12.10 20.25 8.45
N TYR A 298 11.02 19.59 8.87
CA TYR A 298 10.86 19.11 10.24
C TYR A 298 10.40 17.66 10.25
N VAL A 299 10.96 16.86 11.17
CA VAL A 299 10.50 15.52 11.50
C VAL A 299 9.76 15.59 12.84
N VAL A 300 8.50 15.18 12.86
CA VAL A 300 7.63 15.28 14.02
C VAL A 300 7.11 13.89 14.38
N ASP A 301 7.41 13.40 15.58
CA ASP A 301 6.79 12.21 16.14
C ASP A 301 5.32 12.50 16.47
N VAL A 302 4.43 11.70 15.89
CA VAL A 302 2.99 11.70 16.13
C VAL A 302 2.48 10.34 16.61
N SER A 303 3.34 9.58 17.30
CA SER A 303 2.96 8.34 17.97
C SER A 303 1.80 8.55 18.96
N ASP A 304 1.74 9.73 19.59
CA ASP A 304 0.54 10.29 20.21
C ASP A 304 0.11 11.56 19.43
N PRO A 305 -0.94 11.51 18.59
CA PRO A 305 -1.40 12.66 17.81
C PRO A 305 -1.86 13.86 18.64
N LEU A 306 -2.15 13.68 19.94
CA LEU A 306 -2.52 14.79 20.84
C LEU A 306 -1.28 15.46 21.47
N SER A 307 -0.15 14.76 21.45
CA SER A 307 1.13 15.18 22.02
C SER A 307 2.28 15.08 21.02
N PRO A 308 2.18 15.72 19.83
CA PRO A 308 3.25 15.70 18.83
C PRO A 308 4.54 16.33 19.38
N VAL A 309 5.69 15.81 18.95
CA VAL A 309 7.03 16.27 19.35
C VAL A 309 7.92 16.41 18.12
N VAL A 310 8.60 17.54 17.97
CA VAL A 310 9.64 17.71 16.95
C VAL A 310 10.86 16.88 17.36
N GLU A 311 11.25 15.91 16.53
CA GLU A 311 12.45 15.09 16.75
C GLU A 311 13.70 15.80 16.20
N ASP A 312 13.61 16.34 14.99
CA ASP A 312 14.71 17.04 14.32
C ASP A 312 14.21 17.98 13.21
N SER A 313 15.10 18.82 12.70
CA SER A 313 14.81 19.79 11.64
C SER A 313 16.06 20.25 10.90
N PHE A 314 15.88 20.58 9.63
CA PHE A 314 16.97 20.91 8.71
C PHE A 314 16.63 22.13 7.85
N GLU A 315 17.63 22.99 7.62
CA GLU A 315 17.53 24.15 6.74
C GLU A 315 17.93 23.76 5.31
N THR A 316 16.99 23.86 4.37
CA THR A 316 17.25 23.63 2.94
C THR A 316 17.57 24.95 2.21
N GLY A 317 17.28 26.09 2.84
CA GLY A 317 17.45 27.42 2.26
C GLY A 317 16.44 27.74 1.16
N THR A 318 15.40 26.91 1.00
CA THR A 318 14.35 27.04 -0.01
C THR A 318 13.02 26.45 0.47
N SER A 319 11.90 26.89 -0.12
CA SER A 319 10.59 26.31 0.19
C SER A 319 10.55 24.85 -0.23
N ILE A 320 9.95 23.99 0.59
CA ILE A 320 9.74 22.58 0.28
C ILE A 320 8.34 22.40 -0.30
N ASN A 321 8.27 22.02 -1.57
CA ASN A 321 7.02 21.93 -2.34
C ASN A 321 6.38 20.54 -2.28
N GLN A 322 7.18 19.48 -2.16
CA GLN A 322 6.70 18.12 -1.97
C GLN A 322 7.70 17.30 -1.16
N ILE A 323 7.17 16.37 -0.35
CA ILE A 323 7.95 15.37 0.38
C ILE A 323 7.44 13.98 0.00
N ILE A 324 8.37 13.05 -0.22
CA ILE A 324 8.10 11.61 -0.27
C ILE A 324 9.09 10.94 0.68
N VAL A 325 8.63 10.00 1.51
CA VAL A 325 9.52 9.17 2.32
C VAL A 325 9.38 7.72 1.92
N LYS A 326 10.49 7.09 1.57
CA LYS A 326 10.56 5.66 1.28
C LYS A 326 11.64 5.05 2.15
N ASP A 327 11.26 3.98 2.84
CA ASP A 327 12.10 3.32 3.83
C ASP A 327 12.55 4.32 4.90
N ASP A 328 13.82 4.72 4.89
CA ASP A 328 14.41 5.66 5.83
C ASP A 328 15.06 6.86 5.11
N LEU A 329 14.66 7.13 3.86
CA LEU A 329 15.10 8.29 3.07
C LEU A 329 13.92 9.21 2.76
N ALA A 330 14.08 10.50 3.05
CA ALA A 330 13.15 11.55 2.67
C ALA A 330 13.66 12.29 1.42
N TYR A 331 12.82 12.33 0.40
CA TYR A 331 13.05 13.03 -0.86
C TYR A 331 12.23 14.31 -0.83
N LEU A 332 12.88 15.45 -1.09
CA LEU A 332 12.27 16.78 -0.98
C LEU A 332 12.37 17.49 -2.32
N ALA A 333 11.25 17.99 -2.84
CA ALA A 333 11.25 18.94 -3.95
C ALA A 333 11.40 20.36 -3.39
N GLY A 334 12.42 21.10 -3.84
CA GLY A 334 12.69 22.46 -3.42
C GLY A 334 12.56 23.49 -4.54
N ALA A 335 12.31 24.75 -4.18
CA ALA A 335 12.26 25.83 -5.15
C ALA A 335 13.66 26.33 -5.57
N LEU A 336 13.74 26.98 -6.73
CA LEU A 336 14.92 27.64 -7.30
C LEU A 336 16.11 26.67 -7.49
N ASP A 337 17.31 27.03 -7.01
CA ASP A 337 18.55 26.30 -7.29
C ASP A 337 18.57 24.90 -6.66
N ASN A 338 18.10 24.74 -5.42
CA ASN A 338 18.16 23.46 -4.70
C ASN A 338 16.86 22.67 -4.94
N GLN A 339 16.75 22.06 -6.12
CA GLN A 339 15.49 21.50 -6.62
C GLN A 339 15.14 20.15 -6.00
N VAL A 340 16.14 19.37 -5.59
CA VAL A 340 15.92 18.11 -4.87
C VAL A 340 16.88 18.00 -3.70
N TRP A 341 16.37 17.46 -2.59
CA TRP A 341 17.18 16.94 -1.49
C TRP A 341 16.83 15.48 -1.22
N ILE A 342 17.82 14.69 -0.82
CA ILE A 342 17.64 13.39 -0.19
C ILE A 342 18.21 13.48 1.22
N VAL A 343 17.43 13.08 2.20
CA VAL A 343 17.78 13.20 3.62
C VAL A 343 17.61 11.84 4.26
N ASP A 344 18.66 11.38 4.93
CA ASP A 344 18.58 10.18 5.76
C ASP A 344 17.80 10.51 7.03
N VAL A 345 16.69 9.81 7.23
CA VAL A 345 15.78 9.96 8.37
C VAL A 345 15.71 8.67 9.21
N SER A 346 16.68 7.77 9.05
CA SER A 346 16.79 6.52 9.81
C SER A 346 17.03 6.76 11.30
N ASP A 347 17.89 7.72 11.63
CA ASP A 347 18.02 8.27 12.98
C ASP A 347 17.32 9.64 13.03
N PRO A 348 16.12 9.72 13.62
CA PRO A 348 15.36 10.96 13.66
C PRO A 348 15.92 12.00 14.62
N THR A 349 16.99 11.69 15.33
CA THR A 349 17.68 12.64 16.23
C THR A 349 18.98 13.16 15.62
N ASP A 350 19.33 12.69 14.42
CA ASP A 350 20.53 13.07 13.68
C ASP A 350 20.34 12.90 12.16
N ILE A 351 19.55 13.78 11.53
CA ILE A 351 19.30 13.74 10.07
C ILE A 351 20.50 14.19 9.22
N TYR A 352 21.66 14.50 9.83
CA TYR A 352 22.87 15.02 9.17
C TYR A 352 23.85 13.93 8.69
N GLN A 353 23.47 12.65 8.68
CA GLN A 353 24.44 11.55 8.53
C GLN A 353 25.10 11.39 7.14
N THR A 354 24.74 12.17 6.12
CA THR A 354 25.33 12.02 4.77
C THR A 354 25.87 13.32 4.17
N ASN A 355 26.81 13.16 3.22
CA ASN A 355 27.44 14.25 2.48
C ASN A 355 26.40 15.04 1.65
N PRO A 356 26.08 16.30 1.99
CA PRO A 356 25.00 17.05 1.33
C PRO A 356 25.20 17.19 -0.18
N ALA A 357 26.45 17.25 -0.65
CA ALA A 357 26.76 17.44 -2.07
C ALA A 357 26.37 16.25 -2.98
N GLN A 358 26.18 15.05 -2.43
CA GLN A 358 25.68 13.88 -3.17
C GLN A 358 24.16 13.72 -3.05
N GLN A 359 23.54 14.59 -2.25
CA GLN A 359 22.16 14.49 -1.79
C GLN A 359 21.34 15.70 -2.22
N THR A 360 21.94 16.65 -2.96
CA THR A 360 21.24 17.82 -3.51
C THR A 360 21.40 17.85 -5.01
N PHE A 361 20.29 17.98 -5.72
CA PHE A 361 20.30 18.27 -7.15
C PHE A 361 20.11 19.77 -7.39
N VAL A 362 20.99 20.34 -8.21
CA VAL A 362 20.94 21.72 -8.69
C VAL A 362 20.82 21.70 -10.20
N ASP A 363 19.96 22.56 -10.77
CA ASP A 363 19.75 22.60 -12.21
C ASP A 363 21.07 22.79 -12.97
N PRO A 364 21.44 21.87 -13.88
CA PRO A 364 22.65 21.98 -14.69
C PRO A 364 22.71 23.26 -15.53
N SER A 365 21.57 23.91 -15.82
CA SER A 365 21.54 25.19 -16.52
C SER A 365 22.23 26.32 -15.74
N GLY A 366 22.31 26.20 -14.41
CA GLY A 366 22.82 27.23 -13.51
C GLY A 366 21.92 28.49 -13.43
N THR A 367 20.68 28.40 -13.91
CA THR A 367 19.70 29.49 -13.89
C THR A 367 18.61 29.21 -12.85
N GLN A 368 18.17 30.23 -12.12
CA GLN A 368 17.05 30.18 -11.17
C GLN A 368 15.68 30.22 -11.88
N ASP A 369 15.64 29.73 -13.11
CA ASP A 369 14.53 29.91 -14.04
C ASP A 369 13.38 28.92 -13.78
N TRP A 370 13.68 27.88 -13.02
CA TRP A 370 12.78 26.76 -12.75
C TRP A 370 12.89 26.32 -11.29
N SER A 371 11.75 25.93 -10.72
CA SER A 371 11.67 25.36 -9.37
C SER A 371 11.29 23.88 -9.43
N GLY A 372 11.89 23.08 -8.54
CA GLY A 372 11.37 21.75 -8.25
C GLY A 372 10.02 21.87 -7.57
N GLN A 373 8.99 21.27 -8.17
CA GLN A 373 7.61 21.37 -7.68
C GLN A 373 7.10 20.04 -7.17
N SER A 374 7.35 18.98 -7.92
CA SER A 374 6.87 17.65 -7.58
C SER A 374 7.94 16.60 -7.76
N ILE A 375 7.80 15.50 -7.02
CA ILE A 375 8.67 14.35 -7.08
C ILE A 375 7.84 13.06 -7.10
N ALA A 376 8.36 12.03 -7.75
CA ALA A 376 7.85 10.68 -7.67
C ALA A 376 9.02 9.68 -7.80
N LEU A 377 8.91 8.51 -7.16
CA LEU A 377 10.00 7.55 -7.06
C LEU A 377 9.60 6.19 -7.63
N SER A 378 10.47 5.58 -8.44
CA SER A 378 10.25 4.23 -8.96
C SER A 378 11.58 3.47 -9.04
N GLY A 379 11.76 2.48 -8.17
CA GLY A 379 13.08 1.84 -8.03
C GLY A 379 14.12 2.86 -7.55
N THR A 380 15.15 3.07 -8.36
CA THR A 380 16.23 4.06 -8.20
C THR A 380 15.98 5.33 -9.03
N ASP A 381 14.94 5.39 -9.86
CA ASP A 381 14.64 6.57 -10.66
C ASP A 381 13.81 7.56 -9.83
N LEU A 382 14.34 8.76 -9.64
CA LEU A 382 13.65 9.89 -9.03
C LEU A 382 13.21 10.88 -10.11
N TYR A 383 11.90 11.00 -10.28
CA TYR A 383 11.28 11.90 -11.23
C TYR A 383 11.11 13.26 -10.54
N LEU A 384 11.71 14.31 -11.10
CA LEU A 384 11.57 15.69 -10.62
C LEU A 384 10.73 16.48 -11.63
N GLY A 385 9.50 16.80 -11.24
CA GLY A 385 8.62 17.70 -11.93
C GLY A 385 8.91 19.15 -11.55
N ARG A 386 9.02 20.00 -12.56
CA ARG A 386 9.49 21.38 -12.41
C ARG A 386 8.42 22.34 -12.93
N ILE A 387 8.31 23.50 -12.29
CA ILE A 387 7.49 24.61 -12.78
C ILE A 387 8.37 25.77 -13.15
N TYR A 388 7.94 26.48 -14.19
CA TYR A 388 8.66 27.62 -14.73
C TYR A 388 8.42 28.86 -13.86
N ASP A 389 9.50 29.51 -13.42
CA ASP A 389 9.45 30.74 -12.65
C ASP A 389 9.76 31.97 -13.53
N VAL A 390 10.83 31.94 -14.33
CA VAL A 390 11.31 33.02 -15.22
C VAL A 390 12.28 32.45 -16.27
N GLY A 391 12.53 33.10 -17.42
CA GLY A 391 13.63 32.72 -18.35
C GLY A 391 13.32 31.85 -19.58
N ASP A 392 14.30 31.07 -20.07
CA ASP A 392 14.21 30.31 -21.34
C ASP A 392 13.62 28.88 -21.17
N ASN A 393 13.26 28.24 -22.29
CA ASN A 393 12.80 26.84 -22.31
C ASN A 393 13.82 25.89 -21.69
N GLY A 394 13.36 25.08 -20.73
CA GLY A 394 14.10 24.02 -20.08
C GLY A 394 13.21 22.80 -19.83
N PRO A 395 13.77 21.65 -19.41
CA PRO A 395 12.98 20.46 -19.16
C PRO A 395 12.03 20.63 -17.97
N GLU A 396 10.74 20.39 -18.18
CA GLU A 396 9.70 20.36 -17.14
C GLU A 396 9.80 19.11 -16.26
N LEU A 397 10.49 18.07 -16.72
CA LEU A 397 10.70 16.83 -15.97
C LEU A 397 12.15 16.36 -16.15
N TYR A 398 12.82 16.07 -15.04
CA TYR A 398 14.07 15.31 -15.03
C TYR A 398 13.84 13.93 -14.44
N VAL A 399 14.58 12.95 -14.93
CA VAL A 399 14.76 11.64 -14.29
C VAL A 399 16.17 11.63 -13.71
N LEU A 400 16.27 11.47 -12.40
CA LEU A 400 17.49 11.51 -11.62
C LEU A 400 17.79 10.13 -11.02
N ASP A 401 19.06 9.88 -10.71
CA ASP A 401 19.46 8.71 -9.93
C ASP A 401 19.30 8.99 -8.43
N ALA A 402 18.37 8.29 -7.78
CA ALA A 402 18.09 8.43 -6.36
C ALA A 402 19.26 7.98 -5.46
N ASP A 403 20.19 7.18 -5.98
CA ASP A 403 21.36 6.72 -5.22
C ASP A 403 22.51 7.76 -5.24
N ASP A 404 22.53 8.66 -6.23
CA ASP A 404 23.56 9.72 -6.36
C ASP A 404 23.05 10.92 -7.18
N LEU A 405 22.54 11.95 -6.50
CA LEU A 405 22.06 13.18 -7.14
C LEU A 405 23.16 14.07 -7.74
N SER A 406 24.44 13.73 -7.52
CA SER A 406 25.54 14.47 -8.15
C SER A 406 25.76 14.06 -9.61
N GLN A 407 25.18 12.94 -10.04
CA GLN A 407 25.18 12.53 -11.45
C GLN A 407 24.26 13.43 -12.29
N PRO A 408 24.56 13.63 -13.58
CA PRO A 408 23.64 14.32 -14.48
C PRO A 408 22.30 13.55 -14.58
N PRO A 409 21.19 14.24 -14.93
CA PRO A 409 19.91 13.57 -15.18
C PRO A 409 20.06 12.39 -16.15
N VAL A 410 19.45 11.26 -15.79
CA VAL A 410 19.38 10.03 -16.59
C VAL A 410 18.60 10.27 -17.87
N ASP A 411 17.50 11.02 -17.75
CA ASP A 411 16.67 11.45 -18.88
C ASP A 411 15.95 12.77 -18.54
N SER A 412 15.32 13.38 -19.53
CA SER A 412 14.55 14.60 -19.36
C SER A 412 13.43 14.70 -20.37
N LEU A 413 12.32 15.31 -19.98
CA LEU A 413 11.22 15.63 -20.87
C LEU A 413 11.05 17.15 -20.94
N THR A 414 11.11 17.67 -22.17
CA THR A 414 10.70 19.03 -22.49
C THR A 414 9.39 19.00 -23.26
N GLN A 415 8.34 19.56 -22.67
CA GLN A 415 7.04 19.68 -23.29
C GLN A 415 7.02 20.85 -24.29
N THR A 416 6.09 20.79 -25.24
CA THR A 416 5.93 21.89 -26.22
C THR A 416 5.40 23.19 -25.59
N LYS A 417 4.91 23.12 -24.36
CA LYS A 417 4.29 24.21 -23.62
C LYS A 417 4.81 24.18 -22.17
N GLN A 418 5.38 25.29 -21.71
CA GLN A 418 6.08 25.42 -20.43
C GLN A 418 5.14 25.61 -19.23
N ASP A 419 4.24 24.65 -19.00
CA ASP A 419 3.26 24.76 -17.90
C ASP A 419 3.68 23.95 -16.67
N GLY A 420 4.83 23.26 -16.76
CA GLY A 420 5.45 22.52 -15.67
C GLY A 420 4.69 21.28 -15.21
N VAL A 421 5.16 20.67 -14.13
CA VAL A 421 4.54 19.47 -13.53
C VAL A 421 4.21 19.75 -12.06
N SER A 422 2.93 19.98 -11.79
CA SER A 422 2.40 20.35 -10.47
C SER A 422 2.40 19.17 -9.49
N ARG A 423 1.99 17.99 -9.94
CA ARG A 423 2.03 16.73 -9.18
C ARG A 423 2.26 15.54 -10.10
N MET A 424 2.81 14.48 -9.51
CA MET A 424 3.05 13.21 -10.18
C MET A 424 2.65 12.04 -9.31
N VAL A 425 2.12 11.01 -9.97
CA VAL A 425 1.83 9.69 -9.41
C VAL A 425 2.39 8.66 -10.39
N ILE A 426 3.19 7.71 -9.92
CA ILE A 426 3.74 6.64 -10.76
C ILE A 426 3.05 5.33 -10.42
N ARG A 427 2.53 4.65 -11.45
CA ARG A 427 1.90 3.33 -11.31
C ARG A 427 2.26 2.46 -12.51
N GLU A 428 2.67 1.22 -12.24
CA GLU A 428 3.26 0.31 -13.23
C GLU A 428 4.36 0.97 -14.08
N ASN A 429 4.05 1.24 -15.35
CA ASN A 429 4.92 1.89 -16.33
C ASN A 429 4.42 3.27 -16.75
N LEU A 430 3.43 3.83 -16.03
CA LEU A 430 2.81 5.10 -16.35
C LEU A 430 3.14 6.15 -15.29
N ILE A 431 3.34 7.38 -15.77
CA ILE A 431 3.44 8.59 -14.97
C ILE A 431 2.17 9.40 -15.22
N PHE A 432 1.35 9.52 -14.18
CA PHE A 432 0.21 10.42 -14.17
C PHE A 432 0.70 11.77 -13.69
N MET A 433 0.55 12.79 -14.53
CA MET A 433 1.04 14.14 -14.27
C MET A 433 -0.10 15.13 -14.32
N SER A 434 -0.09 16.08 -13.39
CA SER A 434 -0.94 17.25 -13.47
C SER A 434 -0.12 18.52 -13.70
N ASN A 435 -0.73 19.52 -14.33
CA ASN A 435 -0.11 20.82 -14.60
C ASN A 435 -1.13 21.97 -14.56
N THR A 436 -0.67 23.21 -14.67
CA THR A 436 -1.52 24.40 -14.58
C THR A 436 -2.20 24.79 -15.91
N LYS A 437 -2.08 23.98 -16.97
CA LYS A 437 -2.69 24.27 -18.28
C LYS A 437 -4.20 24.10 -18.25
N HIS A 438 -4.88 25.08 -18.82
CA HIS A 438 -6.25 24.91 -19.28
C HIS A 438 -6.31 23.93 -20.47
N ASN A 439 -7.15 22.89 -20.40
CA ASN A 439 -7.39 21.86 -21.43
C ASN A 439 -6.27 20.81 -21.68
N ASP A 440 -5.21 20.77 -20.89
CA ASP A 440 -4.24 19.64 -20.92
C ASP A 440 -3.60 19.45 -19.53
N GLY A 441 -4.38 19.80 -18.49
CA GLY A 441 -3.94 19.83 -17.10
C GLY A 441 -3.73 18.47 -16.46
N PHE A 442 -4.10 17.39 -17.16
CA PHE A 442 -3.88 16.01 -16.76
C PHE A 442 -3.31 15.22 -17.94
N GLN A 443 -2.20 14.52 -17.71
CA GLN A 443 -1.44 13.85 -18.75
C GLN A 443 -0.95 12.49 -18.27
N ILE A 444 -0.86 11.51 -19.18
CA ILE A 444 -0.34 10.17 -18.87
C ILE A 444 0.85 9.91 -19.78
N TRP A 445 1.97 9.51 -19.20
CA TRP A 445 3.22 9.30 -19.94
C TRP A 445 3.78 7.92 -19.67
N ASP A 446 4.39 7.31 -20.68
CA ASP A 446 5.10 6.05 -20.53
C ASP A 446 6.47 6.31 -19.90
N ARG A 447 6.74 5.65 -18.77
CA ARG A 447 7.96 5.86 -17.97
C ARG A 447 9.24 5.45 -18.70
N ASN A 448 9.18 4.37 -19.50
CA ASN A 448 10.37 3.82 -20.16
C ASN A 448 10.81 4.64 -21.37
N THR A 449 9.88 5.36 -22.00
CA THR A 449 10.11 6.08 -23.25
C THR A 449 9.93 7.59 -23.12
N LEU A 450 9.36 8.06 -22.01
CA LEU A 450 8.92 9.45 -21.80
C LEU A 450 8.10 9.98 -22.97
N THR A 451 7.23 9.13 -23.53
CA THR A 451 6.28 9.52 -24.58
C THR A 451 4.85 9.58 -24.02
N ARG A 452 4.02 10.45 -24.59
CA ARG A 452 2.62 10.60 -24.18
C ARG A 452 1.86 9.30 -24.44
N HIS A 453 1.25 8.74 -23.41
CA HIS A 453 0.53 7.47 -23.44
C HIS A 453 -0.95 7.65 -23.80
N ASP A 454 -1.60 8.69 -23.28
CA ASP A 454 -2.99 8.99 -23.61
C ASP A 454 -3.12 9.54 -25.03
N ILE A 455 -3.99 8.89 -25.81
CA ILE A 455 -4.35 9.25 -27.18
C ILE A 455 -5.60 10.12 -27.24
N THR A 456 -6.42 10.07 -26.18
CA THR A 456 -7.59 10.93 -25.99
C THR A 456 -7.40 11.68 -24.69
N PRO A 457 -6.64 12.81 -24.70
CA PRO A 457 -6.29 13.52 -23.48
C PRO A 457 -7.52 14.09 -22.80
N LEU A 458 -7.49 14.08 -21.48
CA LEU A 458 -8.55 14.64 -20.66
C LEU A 458 -8.38 16.15 -20.53
N ASN A 459 -9.42 16.90 -20.93
CA ASN A 459 -9.45 18.34 -20.77
C ASN A 459 -10.01 18.69 -19.40
N VAL A 460 -9.16 18.75 -18.38
CA VAL A 460 -9.52 19.40 -17.11
C VAL A 460 -9.63 20.91 -17.35
N GLU A 461 -10.80 21.49 -17.08
CA GLU A 461 -11.14 22.84 -17.52
C GLU A 461 -10.37 23.92 -16.75
N GLU A 462 -9.89 23.63 -15.55
CA GLU A 462 -9.23 24.59 -14.68
C GLU A 462 -7.89 24.03 -14.21
N SER A 463 -6.90 24.90 -13.98
CA SER A 463 -5.55 24.52 -13.57
C SER A 463 -5.61 23.54 -12.39
N SER A 464 -4.96 22.37 -12.52
CA SER A 464 -4.76 21.47 -11.39
C SER A 464 -4.14 22.28 -10.27
N THR A 465 -4.74 22.18 -9.10
CA THR A 465 -4.10 22.66 -7.90
C THR A 465 -2.98 21.69 -7.53
N SER A 466 -2.14 22.06 -6.57
CA SER A 466 -1.08 21.18 -6.07
C SER A 466 -1.58 19.90 -5.39
N GLY A 467 -2.89 19.58 -5.45
CA GLY A 467 -3.47 18.36 -4.88
C GLY A 467 -3.74 17.28 -5.94
N MET A 468 -3.04 16.16 -5.84
CA MET A 468 -3.36 14.93 -6.58
C MET A 468 -2.95 13.73 -5.73
N ASP A 469 -3.80 12.71 -5.70
CA ASP A 469 -3.52 11.47 -4.99
C ASP A 469 -4.19 10.27 -5.69
N CYS A 470 -3.94 9.03 -5.24
CA CYS A 470 -4.69 7.87 -5.70
C CYS A 470 -5.14 6.90 -4.61
N GLU A 471 -6.20 6.17 -4.95
CA GLU A 471 -6.67 5.01 -4.20
C GLU A 471 -7.14 3.95 -5.19
N GLY A 472 -6.70 2.70 -4.99
CA GLY A 472 -7.08 1.60 -5.87
C GLY A 472 -6.72 1.92 -7.33
N ASN A 473 -7.66 1.83 -8.27
CA ASN A 473 -7.45 2.09 -9.70
C ASN A 473 -7.86 3.51 -10.15
N TYR A 474 -7.91 4.50 -9.24
CA TYR A 474 -8.39 5.84 -9.59
C TYR A 474 -7.41 6.91 -9.17
N ILE A 475 -7.41 8.02 -9.90
CA ILE A 475 -6.68 9.24 -9.57
C ILE A 475 -7.69 10.26 -9.04
N TYR A 476 -7.35 10.94 -7.96
CA TYR A 476 -8.12 12.01 -7.33
C TYR A 476 -7.39 13.31 -7.58
N LEU A 477 -8.01 14.22 -8.34
CA LEU A 477 -7.41 15.47 -8.77
C LEU A 477 -8.10 16.66 -8.10
N GLY A 478 -7.33 17.56 -7.54
CA GLY A 478 -7.80 18.87 -7.07
C GLY A 478 -7.80 19.89 -8.21
N GLU A 479 -8.90 20.63 -8.37
CA GLU A 479 -9.03 21.68 -9.40
C GLU A 479 -9.41 23.04 -8.80
N ARG A 480 -9.05 24.11 -9.51
CA ARG A 480 -9.23 25.51 -9.07
C ARG A 480 -10.70 25.98 -9.09
N SER A 481 -11.55 25.44 -9.97
CA SER A 481 -12.96 25.85 -10.07
C SER A 481 -13.87 24.78 -10.66
N GLY A 482 -15.15 24.80 -10.26
CA GLY A 482 -16.23 23.98 -10.81
C GLY A 482 -16.23 22.51 -10.36
N ARG A 483 -15.06 21.97 -10.00
CA ARG A 483 -14.83 20.59 -9.57
C ARG A 483 -13.63 20.51 -8.61
N ALA A 484 -13.75 21.12 -7.43
CA ALA A 484 -12.69 21.12 -6.41
C ALA A 484 -12.04 19.74 -6.15
N LEU A 485 -12.79 18.65 -6.34
CA LEU A 485 -12.26 17.29 -6.46
C LEU A 485 -12.87 16.61 -7.69
N GLN A 486 -12.05 15.93 -8.48
CA GLN A 486 -12.48 15.09 -9.60
C GLN A 486 -11.83 13.70 -9.53
N ILE A 487 -12.64 12.65 -9.74
CA ILE A 487 -12.14 11.29 -9.91
C ILE A 487 -11.85 11.07 -11.40
N ILE A 488 -10.67 10.55 -11.71
CA ILE A 488 -10.26 10.14 -13.05
C ILE A 488 -10.02 8.63 -13.06
N GLY A 489 -10.52 7.96 -14.09
CA GLY A 489 -10.34 6.52 -14.27
C GLY A 489 -10.16 6.11 -15.74
N PRO A 490 -9.96 4.80 -15.99
CA PRO A 490 -9.81 4.24 -17.33
C PRO A 490 -11.14 4.24 -18.10
N SER A 491 -11.08 4.02 -19.42
CA SER A 491 -12.28 3.98 -20.27
C SER A 491 -13.18 2.77 -20.09
#